data_AF-A0A0G1FL23-F1
#
_entry.id   AF-A0A0G1FL23-F1
#
_cell.length_a   1.000
_cell.length_b   1.000
_cell.length_c   1.000
_cell.angle_alpha   90.00
_cell.angle_beta   90.00
_cell.angle_gamma   90.00
#
_symmetry.space_group_name_H-M   'P 1'
#
loop_
_entity.id
_entity.type
_entity.pdbx_description
1 polymer ?
#
loop_
_entity_poly.entity_id
_entity_poly.type
_entity_poly.pdbx_seq_one_letter_code
_entity_poly.pdbx_strand_id
1 'polypeptide(L)'
;MKTTKDKIIRRLKIIEGQVRGVQKMVEKDTYCIDVITQTSAAKQGLSNLEDLLLERHLGSCVLNQVKSGQADKAKKEILKVYKLKRV
;
A
#
# COMPACT_ATOMS: atom_id res chain seq x y z
N MET A 1 -22.33 -4.48 -3.35
CA MET A 1 -20.99 -4.63 -3.96
C MET A 1 -20.04 -3.65 -3.26
N LYS A 2 -18.99 -4.09 -2.56
CA LYS A 2 -18.07 -3.18 -1.84
C LYS A 2 -17.21 -2.39 -2.83
N THR A 3 -17.16 -1.07 -2.68
CA THR A 3 -16.37 -0.18 -3.55
C THR A 3 -14.87 -0.42 -3.35
N THR A 4 -14.03 -0.02 -4.31
CA THR A 4 -12.56 -0.06 -4.14
C THR A 4 -12.11 0.74 -2.92
N LYS A 5 -12.80 1.84 -2.61
CA LYS A 5 -12.59 2.62 -1.39
C LYS A 5 -12.83 1.79 -0.13
N ASP A 6 -13.92 1.02 -0.07
CA ASP A 6 -14.23 0.16 1.08
C ASP A 6 -13.18 -0.95 1.27
N LYS A 7 -12.67 -1.49 0.16
CA LYS A 7 -11.58 -2.50 0.19
C LYS A 7 -10.28 -1.90 0.76
N ILE A 8 -9.91 -0.69 0.33
CA ILE A 8 -8.74 0.06 0.82
C ILE A 8 -8.88 0.33 2.33
N ILE A 9 -10.01 0.89 2.75
CA ILE A 9 -10.26 1.20 4.17
C ILE A 9 -10.23 -0.07 5.03
N ARG A 10 -10.81 -1.19 4.55
CA ARG A 10 -10.74 -2.46 5.27
C ARG A 10 -9.31 -2.94 5.47
N ARG A 11 -8.46 -2.85 4.43
CA ARG A 11 -7.04 -3.25 4.52
C ARG A 11 -6.27 -2.35 5.49
N LEU A 12 -6.50 -1.04 5.45
CA LEU A 12 -5.91 -0.09 6.40
C LEU A 12 -6.27 -0.45 7.86
N LYS A 13 -7.53 -0.77 8.16
CA LYS A 13 -7.94 -1.19 9.50
C LYS A 13 -7.24 -2.47 9.98
N ILE A 14 -6.96 -3.40 9.07
CA ILE A 14 -6.21 -4.63 9.39
C ILE A 14 -4.76 -4.28 9.73
N ILE A 15 -4.10 -3.46 8.90
CA ILE A 15 -2.72 -3.02 9.11
C ILE A 15 -2.60 -2.24 10.43
N GLU A 16 -3.54 -1.36 10.73
CA GLU A 16 -3.62 -0.64 12.01
C GLU A 16 -3.70 -1.62 13.20
N GLY A 17 -4.48 -2.70 13.07
CA GLY A 17 -4.53 -3.79 14.05
C GLY A 17 -3.18 -4.50 14.23
N GLN A 18 -2.47 -4.80 13.13
CA GLN A 18 -1.15 -5.42 13.16
C GLN A 18 -0.13 -4.53 13.86
N VAL A 19 -0.10 -3.23 13.54
CA VAL A 19 0.81 -2.26 14.17
C VAL A 19 0.55 -2.15 15.67
N ARG A 20 -0.72 -2.10 16.10
CA ARG A 20 -1.07 -2.16 17.53
C ARG A 20 -0.63 -3.47 18.19
N GLY A 21 -0.70 -4.58 17.46
CA GLY A 21 -0.19 -5.88 17.93
C GLY A 21 1.31 -5.82 18.18
N VAL A 22 2.08 -5.28 17.24
CA VAL A 22 3.54 -5.09 17.36
C VAL A 22 3.89 -4.23 18.57
N GLN A 23 3.18 -3.12 18.81
CA GLN A 23 3.39 -2.27 20.00
C GLN A 23 3.28 -3.09 21.29
N LYS A 24 2.21 -3.87 21.44
CA LYS A 24 2.01 -4.75 22.61
C LYS A 24 3.06 -5.84 22.75
N MET A 25 3.61 -6.33 21.63
CA MET A 25 4.69 -7.33 21.69
C MET A 25 5.97 -6.72 22.26
N VAL A 26 6.30 -5.50 21.84
CA VAL A 26 7.45 -4.75 22.37
C VAL A 26 7.26 -4.42 23.84
N GLU A 27 6.08 -3.94 24.25
CA GLU A 27 5.75 -3.68 25.66
C GLU A 27 5.87 -4.91 26.57
N LYS A 28 5.77 -6.11 25.99
CA LYS A 28 5.85 -7.39 26.70
C LYS A 28 7.21 -8.07 26.57
N ASP A 29 8.21 -7.39 26.03
CA ASP A 29 9.55 -7.94 25.76
C ASP A 29 9.48 -9.27 24.98
N THR A 30 8.55 -9.35 24.01
CA THR A 30 8.39 -10.54 23.17
C THR A 30 9.65 -10.77 22.33
N TYR A 31 9.99 -12.04 22.09
CA TYR A 31 11.17 -12.43 21.33
C TYR A 31 11.31 -11.68 20.01
N CYS A 32 12.49 -11.12 19.77
CA CYS A 32 12.74 -10.16 18.68
C CYS A 32 12.37 -10.73 17.29
N ILE A 33 12.58 -12.01 17.04
CA ILE A 33 12.26 -12.64 15.75
C ILE A 33 10.75 -12.65 15.50
N ASP A 34 9.93 -12.81 16.53
CA ASP A 34 8.47 -12.78 16.39
C ASP A 34 8.01 -11.36 16.08
N VAL A 35 8.58 -10.35 16.74
CA VAL A 35 8.31 -8.93 16.46
C VAL A 35 8.70 -8.59 15.02
N ILE A 36 9.87 -9.02 14.56
CA ILE A 36 10.35 -8.84 13.18
C ILE A 36 9.40 -9.53 12.19
N THR A 37 8.91 -10.72 12.52
CA THR A 37 7.97 -11.45 11.67
C THR A 37 6.64 -10.70 11.54
N GLN A 38 6.10 -10.17 12.65
CA GLN A 38 4.85 -9.41 12.63
C GLN A 38 5.00 -8.05 11.94
N THR A 39 6.11 -7.35 12.12
CA THR A 39 6.41 -6.11 11.39
C THR A 39 6.53 -6.36 9.89
N SER A 40 7.15 -7.47 9.48
CA SER A 40 7.23 -7.88 8.06
C SER A 40 5.84 -8.17 7.47
N ALA A 41 4.93 -8.78 8.24
CA ALA A 41 3.55 -9.00 7.81
C ALA A 41 2.79 -7.67 7.63
N ALA A 42 2.98 -6.69 8.52
CA ALA A 42 2.40 -5.36 8.37
C ALA A 42 2.97 -4.62 7.13
N LYS A 43 4.29 -4.72 6.90
CA LYS A 43 4.95 -4.18 5.70
C LYS A 43 4.35 -4.78 4.43
N GLN A 44 4.18 -6.10 4.36
CA GLN A 44 3.55 -6.75 3.21
C GLN A 44 2.10 -6.28 3.00
N GLY A 45 1.36 -6.05 4.09
CA GLY A 45 0.02 -5.47 4.06
C GLY A 45 0.00 -4.10 3.37
N LEU A 46 0.96 -3.23 3.69
CA LEU A 46 1.14 -1.93 3.04
C LEU A 46 1.50 -2.08 1.57
N SER A 47 2.47 -2.93 1.21
CA SER A 47 2.85 -3.17 -0.19
C SER A 47 1.65 -3.61 -1.03
N ASN A 48 0.82 -4.52 -0.51
CA ASN A 48 -0.39 -5.01 -1.17
C ASN A 48 -1.48 -3.93 -1.30
N LEU A 49 -1.50 -2.93 -0.42
CA LEU A 49 -2.40 -1.77 -0.51
C LEU A 49 -1.94 -0.82 -1.61
N GLU A 50 -0.64 -0.57 -1.70
CA GLU A 50 -0.04 0.26 -2.74
C GLU A 50 -0.26 -0.32 -4.13
N ASP A 51 -0.14 -1.64 -4.30
CA ASP A 51 -0.44 -2.31 -5.58
C ASP A 51 -1.88 -2.09 -6.02
N LEU A 52 -2.84 -2.22 -5.09
CA LEU A 52 -4.25 -1.97 -5.36
C LEU A 52 -4.53 -0.51 -5.75
N LEU A 53 -3.85 0.44 -5.11
CA LEU A 53 -3.94 1.86 -5.44
C LEU A 53 -3.36 2.16 -6.83
N LEU A 54 -2.21 1.56 -7.14
CA LEU A 54 -1.55 1.71 -8.43
C LEU A 54 -2.38 1.12 -9.56
N GLU A 55 -2.93 -0.09 -9.39
CA GLU A 55 -3.84 -0.72 -10.35
C GLU A 55 -5.04 0.20 -10.66
N ARG A 56 -5.67 0.76 -9.63
CA ARG A 56 -6.78 1.71 -9.80
C ARG A 56 -6.34 2.98 -10.54
N HIS A 57 -5.16 3.53 -10.22
CA HIS A 57 -4.64 4.73 -10.86
C HIS A 57 -4.34 4.48 -12.35
N LEU A 58 -3.73 3.34 -12.67
CA LEU A 58 -3.48 2.90 -14.05
C LEU A 58 -4.78 2.74 -14.84
N GLY A 59 -5.80 2.10 -14.26
CA GLY A 59 -7.09 1.85 -14.92
C GLY A 59 -8.04 3.04 -15.02
N SER A 60 -7.70 4.21 -14.46
CA SER A 60 -8.58 5.38 -14.49
C SER A 60 -7.86 6.67 -14.87
N CYS A 61 -7.08 7.23 -13.93
CA CYS A 61 -6.39 8.50 -14.11
C CYS A 61 -5.43 8.47 -15.31
N VAL A 62 -4.61 7.43 -15.42
CA VAL A 62 -3.62 7.30 -16.50
C VAL A 62 -4.30 7.14 -17.86
N LEU A 63 -5.31 6.27 -17.98
CA LEU A 63 -6.05 6.11 -19.23
C LEU A 63 -6.71 7.43 -19.68
N ASN A 64 -7.27 8.19 -18.74
CA ASN A 64 -7.87 9.49 -19.04
C ASN A 64 -6.81 10.51 -19.46
N GLN A 65 -5.68 10.60 -18.75
CA GLN A 65 -4.58 11.48 -19.11
C GLN A 65 -4.05 11.20 -20.53
N VAL A 66 -3.85 9.91 -20.87
CA VAL A 66 -3.39 9.51 -22.21
C VAL A 66 -4.41 9.92 -23.28
N LYS A 67 -5.70 9.65 -23.07
CA LYS A 67 -6.78 10.06 -23.99
C LYS A 67 -6.88 11.58 -24.16
N SER A 68 -6.53 12.35 -23.13
CA SER A 68 -6.53 13.81 -23.14
C SER A 68 -5.20 14.43 -23.58
N GLY A 69 -4.28 13.67 -24.21
CA GLY A 69 -3.01 14.19 -24.72
C GLY A 69 -1.95 14.49 -23.65
N GLN A 70 -2.15 14.03 -22.40
CA GLN A 70 -1.25 14.25 -21.27
C GLN A 70 -0.34 13.02 -21.01
N ALA A 71 0.09 12.32 -22.05
CA ALA A 71 0.87 11.08 -21.92
C ALA A 71 2.19 11.26 -21.15
N ASP A 72 2.88 12.39 -21.33
CA ASP A 72 4.11 12.69 -20.60
C ASP A 72 3.90 12.85 -19.09
N LYS A 73 2.75 13.42 -18.69
CA LYS A 73 2.38 13.54 -17.29
C LYS A 73 2.14 12.15 -16.68
N ALA A 74 1.36 11.32 -17.37
CA ALA A 74 1.11 9.95 -16.96
C ALA A 74 2.42 9.15 -16.80
N LYS A 75 3.34 9.26 -17.77
CA LYS A 75 4.67 8.62 -17.71
C LYS A 75 5.46 9.06 -16.48
N LYS A 76 5.50 10.37 -16.18
CA LYS A 76 6.21 10.91 -15.00
C LYS A 76 5.62 10.41 -13.68
N GLU A 77 4.29 10.34 -13.58
CA GLU A 77 3.59 9.84 -12.38
C GLU A 77 3.94 8.37 -12.11
N ILE A 78 3.90 7.51 -13.13
CA ILE A 78 4.25 6.09 -12.98
C ILE A 78 5.73 5.89 -12.64
N LEU A 79 6.63 6.61 -13.30
CA LEU A 79 8.06 6.55 -12.97
C LEU A 79 8.35 7.00 -11.54
N LYS A 80 7.60 7.96 -11.00
CA LYS A 80 7.72 8.40 -9.61
C LYS A 80 7.36 7.27 -8.64
N VAL A 81 6.24 6.59 -8.86
CA VAL A 81 5.82 5.46 -8.02
C VAL A 81 6.78 4.28 -8.13
N TYR A 82 7.24 3.94 -9.34
CA TYR A 82 8.21 2.87 -9.55
C TYR A 82 9.54 3.11 -8.80
N LYS A 83 10.03 4.36 -8.81
CA LYS A 83 11.25 4.72 -8.06
C LYS A 83 11.08 4.59 -6.55
N LEU A 84 9.90 4.89 -6.00
CA LEU A 84 9.63 4.73 -4.57
C LEU A 84 9.63 3.27 -4.13
N LYS A 85 9.08 2.36 -4.95
CA LYS A 85 9.02 0.92 -4.63
C LYS A 85 10.36 0.19 -4.75
N ARG A 86 11.36 0.79 -5.40
CA ARG A 86 12.68 0.18 -5.62
C ARG A 86 13.64 0.38 -4.45
N VAL A 87 13.36 1.35 -3.57
CA VAL A 87 14.17 1.66 -2.38
C VAL A 87 13.63 0.90 -1.17
#